data_AF-A0A8C2FIR3-F1
#
_entry.id   AF-A0A8C2FIR3-F1
#
_cell.length_a   1.000
_cell.length_b   1.000
_cell.length_c   1.000
_cell.angle_alpha   90.00
_cell.angle_beta   90.00
_cell.angle_gamma   90.00
#
_symmetry.space_group_name_H-M   'P 1'
#
loop_
_entity.id
_entity.type
_entity.pdbx_description
1 polymer ?
#
loop_
_entity_poly.entity_id
_entity_poly.type
_entity_poly.pdbx_seq_one_letter_code
_entity_poly.pdbx_strand_id
1 'polypeptide(L)'
;MLGQGGFGSVFAGTRSSDGLPVAIKYVTKDEGHEDMEEGQGLLPLEVALMTRVNSAPVCPSVLKLLEWFDHPGRYVLILERPDPCQDLHRFCEENGC
;
A
#
# COMPACT_ATOMS: atom_id res chain seq x y z
N MET A 1 11.29 -8.97 -2.97
CA MET A 1 10.86 -8.18 -1.79
C MET A 1 11.36 -6.76 -2.00
N LEU A 2 10.52 -5.74 -1.78
CA LEU A 2 10.87 -4.32 -1.93
C LEU A 2 11.26 -3.69 -0.58
N GLY A 3 10.65 -4.15 0.52
CA GLY A 3 10.99 -3.69 1.86
C GLY A 3 10.20 -4.44 2.93
N GLN A 4 10.69 -4.36 4.16
CA GLN A 4 10.05 -4.95 5.33
C GLN A 4 10.37 -4.09 6.57
N GLY A 5 9.40 -3.92 7.47
CA GLY A 5 9.57 -3.19 8.72
C GLY A 5 8.35 -3.31 9.63
N GLY A 6 8.23 -2.41 10.61
CA GLY A 6 7.09 -2.40 11.56
C GLY A 6 5.72 -2.24 10.90
N PHE A 7 5.67 -1.69 9.69
CA PHE A 7 4.46 -1.49 8.91
C PHE A 7 4.10 -2.66 7.98
N GLY A 8 4.77 -3.81 8.16
CA GLY A 8 4.56 -5.00 7.35
C GLY A 8 5.63 -5.23 6.29
N SER A 9 5.28 -6.00 5.26
CA SER A 9 6.20 -6.42 4.18
C SER A 9 5.64 -6.04 2.82
N VAL A 10 6.50 -5.56 1.92
CA VAL A 10 6.12 -5.11 0.58
C VAL A 10 6.87 -5.91 -0.48
N PHE A 11 6.15 -6.39 -1.49
CA PHE A 11 6.68 -7.18 -2.60
C PHE A 11 6.32 -6.52 -3.93
N ALA A 12 7.21 -6.65 -4.91
CA ALA A 12 6.86 -6.35 -6.29
C ALA A 12 5.97 -7.48 -6.84
N GLY A 13 4.96 -7.11 -7.62
CA GLY A 13 4.13 -8.03 -8.36
C GLY A 13 3.78 -7.48 -9.74
N THR A 14 3.09 -8.32 -10.51
CA THR A 14 2.52 -8.00 -11.81
C THR A 14 1.09 -8.52 -11.82
N ARG A 15 0.12 -7.66 -12.14
CA ARG A 15 -1.28 -8.05 -12.22
C ARG A 15 -1.50 -8.88 -13.50
N SER A 16 -1.95 -10.12 -13.34
CA SER A 16 -2.02 -11.08 -14.45
C SER A 16 -2.99 -10.68 -15.57
N SER A 17 -4.02 -9.89 -15.27
CA SER A 17 -5.07 -9.54 -16.25
C SER A 17 -4.60 -8.57 -17.33
N ASP A 18 -3.63 -7.70 -17.01
CA ASP A 18 -3.22 -6.59 -17.88
C ASP A 18 -1.71 -6.29 -17.84
N GLY A 19 -0.94 -7.03 -17.04
CA GLY A 19 0.50 -6.84 -16.91
C GLY A 19 0.90 -5.62 -16.06
N LEU A 20 -0.04 -4.96 -15.38
CA LEU A 20 0.26 -3.77 -14.60
C LEU A 20 1.25 -4.08 -13.46
N PRO A 21 2.38 -3.36 -13.35
CA PRO A 21 3.27 -3.45 -12.20
C PRO A 21 2.56 -2.99 -10.91
N VAL A 22 2.63 -3.80 -9.86
CA VAL A 22 1.99 -3.52 -8.56
C VAL A 22 2.96 -3.71 -7.39
N ALA A 23 2.66 -3.06 -6.28
CA ALA A 23 3.24 -3.36 -4.97
C ALA A 23 2.21 -4.10 -4.12
N ILE A 24 2.61 -5.24 -3.55
CA ILE A 24 1.76 -6.08 -2.71
C ILE A 24 2.24 -5.90 -1.28
N LYS A 25 1.43 -5.22 -0.45
CA LYS A 25 1.74 -4.97 0.96
C LYS A 25 0.95 -5.92 1.85
N TYR A 26 1.65 -6.61 2.74
CA TYR A 26 1.07 -7.45 3.78
C TYR A 26 1.17 -6.73 5.13
N VAL A 27 0.04 -6.60 5.82
CA VAL A 27 -0.07 -5.99 7.15
C VAL A 27 -0.62 -7.03 8.11
N THR A 28 0.09 -7.33 9.19
CA THR A 28 -0.36 -8.27 10.22
C THR A 28 -1.50 -7.66 11.04
N LYS A 29 -2.49 -8.48 11.43
CA LYS A 29 -3.50 -8.09 12.40
C LYS A 29 -2.97 -8.37 13.81
N ASP A 30 -2.49 -7.35 14.50
CA ASP A 30 -2.03 -7.45 15.89
C ASP A 30 -2.77 -6.44 16.79
N GLU A 31 -2.46 -6.40 18.09
CA GLU A 31 -3.13 -5.53 19.07
C GLU A 31 -2.91 -4.04 18.79
N GLY A 32 -1.92 -3.66 17.98
CA GLY A 32 -1.63 -2.28 17.58
C GLY A 32 -2.38 -1.85 16.33
N HIS A 33 -3.23 -2.72 15.76
CA HIS A 33 -4.03 -2.41 14.59
C HIS A 33 -5.09 -1.35 14.91
N GLU A 34 -5.06 -0.26 14.15
CA GLU A 34 -6.07 0.80 14.20
C GLU A 34 -7.12 0.59 13.11
N ASP A 35 -8.39 0.69 13.50
CA ASP A 35 -9.55 0.66 12.61
C ASP A 35 -10.22 2.04 12.54
N MET A 36 -10.85 2.33 11.40
CA MET A 36 -11.69 3.51 11.21
C MET A 36 -13.05 3.09 10.65
N GLU A 37 -14.13 3.66 11.20
CA GLU A 37 -15.45 3.53 10.60
C GLU A 37 -15.50 4.29 9.26
N GLU A 38 -15.87 3.58 8.21
CA GLU A 38 -16.02 4.13 6.86
C GLU A 38 -17.27 3.56 6.20
N GLY A 39 -18.20 4.45 5.83
CA GLY A 39 -19.50 4.04 5.28
C GLY A 39 -20.30 3.16 6.25
N GLN A 40 -20.42 1.86 5.94
CA GLN A 40 -21.20 0.88 6.72
C GLN A 40 -20.32 -0.17 7.44
N GLY A 41 -18.99 0.01 7.50
CA GLY A 41 -18.10 -0.99 8.09
C GLY A 41 -16.84 -0.42 8.72
N LEU A 42 -16.16 -1.26 9.51
CA LEU A 42 -14.82 -0.99 10.04
C LEU A 42 -13.79 -1.41 9.02
N LEU A 43 -12.90 -0.47 8.68
CA LEU A 43 -11.77 -0.71 7.79
C LEU A 43 -10.47 -0.47 8.55
N PRO A 44 -9.39 -1.22 8.23
CA PRO A 44 -8.06 -0.89 8.69
C PRO A 44 -7.75 0.57 8.36
N LEU A 45 -7.17 1.30 9.31
CA LEU A 45 -6.91 2.73 9.16
C LEU A 45 -6.16 3.03 7.86
N GLU A 46 -5.15 2.22 7.51
CA GLU A 46 -4.42 2.38 6.26
C GLU A 46 -5.32 2.24 5.02
N VAL A 47 -6.20 1.24 4.97
CA VAL A 47 -7.15 1.04 3.86
C VAL A 47 -8.12 2.20 3.77
N ALA A 48 -8.63 2.67 4.91
CA ALA A 48 -9.59 3.75 4.98
C ALA A 48 -8.98 5.08 4.50
N LEU A 49 -7.77 5.42 4.98
CA LEU A 49 -7.05 6.62 4.54
C LEU A 49 -6.68 6.55 3.05
N MET A 50 -6.23 5.39 2.58
CA MET A 50 -5.92 5.19 1.16
C MET A 50 -7.17 5.33 0.28
N THR A 51 -8.32 4.82 0.72
CA THR A 51 -9.60 5.01 0.02
C THR A 51 -9.98 6.48 -0.07
N ARG A 52 -9.83 7.25 1.02
CA ARG A 52 -10.14 8.68 1.05
C ARG A 52 -9.25 9.49 0.10
N VAL A 53 -7.94 9.30 0.17
CA VAL A 53 -6.99 10.08 -0.66
C VAL A 53 -7.06 9.72 -2.15
N ASN A 54 -7.55 8.52 -2.46
CA ASN A 54 -7.81 8.07 -3.84
C ASN A 54 -9.20 8.46 -4.37
N SER A 55 -10.06 9.05 -3.54
CA SER A 55 -11.36 9.57 -3.95
C SER A 55 -11.24 10.97 -4.57
N ALA A 56 -12.23 11.38 -5.36
CA ALA A 56 -12.21 12.69 -6.01
C ALA A 56 -12.29 13.84 -4.98
N PRO A 57 -11.48 14.91 -5.13
CA PRO A 57 -10.46 15.12 -6.16
C PRO A 57 -9.19 14.28 -5.91
N VAL A 58 -8.78 13.51 -6.91
CA VAL A 58 -7.64 12.58 -6.78
C VAL A 58 -6.32 13.35 -6.79
N CYS A 59 -5.44 13.04 -5.83
CA CYS A 59 -4.08 13.55 -5.81
C CYS A 59 -3.17 12.63 -6.66
N PRO A 60 -2.60 13.09 -7.79
CA PRO A 60 -1.76 12.25 -8.65
C PRO A 60 -0.40 11.89 -8.03
N SER A 61 0.00 12.57 -6.96
CA SER A 61 1.27 12.33 -6.25
C SER A 61 1.17 11.26 -5.17
N VAL A 62 -0.04 10.77 -4.87
CA VAL A 62 -0.26 9.70 -3.89
C VAL A 62 -0.55 8.41 -4.63
N LEU A 63 0.16 7.36 -4.25
CA LEU A 63 0.01 6.06 -4.87
C LEU A 63 -1.41 5.51 -4.72
N LYS A 64 -1.93 4.90 -5.78
CA LYS A 64 -3.29 4.33 -5.78
C LYS A 64 -3.40 3.01 -5.04
N LEU A 65 -4.44 2.88 -4.22
CA LEU A 65 -4.96 1.58 -3.79
C LEU A 65 -5.83 1.00 -4.90
N LEU A 66 -5.37 -0.08 -5.52
CA LEU A 66 -6.07 -0.75 -6.60
C LEU A 66 -7.10 -1.74 -6.08
N GLU A 67 -6.72 -2.52 -5.06
CA GLU A 67 -7.58 -3.50 -4.41
C GLU A 67 -7.01 -3.82 -3.02
N TRP A 68 -7.82 -4.39 -2.14
CA TRP A 68 -7.35 -4.93 -0.87
C TRP A 68 -8.17 -6.16 -0.47
N PHE A 69 -7.58 -6.99 0.38
CA PHE A 69 -8.18 -8.22 0.85
C PHE A 69 -8.03 -8.35 2.35
N ASP A 70 -9.12 -8.79 2.98
CA ASP A 70 -9.10 -9.29 4.34
C ASP A 70 -8.79 -10.80 4.33
N HIS A 71 -7.69 -11.21 4.96
CA HIS A 71 -7.36 -12.61 5.20
C HIS A 71 -7.25 -12.89 6.71
N PRO A 72 -7.40 -14.16 7.15
CA PRO A 72 -7.10 -14.54 8.52
C PRO A 72 -5.67 -14.11 8.92
N GLY A 73 -5.59 -13.27 9.96
CA GLY A 73 -4.34 -12.77 10.54
C GLY A 73 -3.62 -11.66 9.77
N ARG A 74 -4.11 -11.23 8.60
CA ARG A 74 -3.46 -10.15 7.83
C ARG A 74 -4.38 -9.46 6.83
N TYR A 75 -4.08 -8.20 6.53
CA TYR A 75 -4.59 -7.50 5.36
C TYR A 75 -3.57 -7.56 4.22
N VAL A 76 -4.08 -7.58 2.99
CA VAL A 76 -3.27 -7.53 1.77
C VAL A 76 -3.73 -6.32 0.96
N LEU A 77 -2.83 -5.36 0.72
CA LEU A 77 -3.10 -4.19 -0.11
C LEU A 77 -2.37 -4.33 -1.44
N ILE A 78 -3.10 -4.09 -2.53
CA ILE A 78 -2.57 -4.05 -3.90
C ILE A 78 -2.48 -2.58 -4.30
N LEU A 79 -1.25 -2.09 -4.40
CA LEU A 79 -0.94 -0.69 -4.65
C LEU A 79 -0.35 -0.54 -6.06
N GLU A 80 -0.56 0.62 -6.69
CA GLU A 80 0.17 0.94 -7.91
C GLU A 80 1.68 0.99 -7.64
N ARG A 81 2.47 0.60 -8.65
CA ARG A 81 3.92 0.68 -8.56
C ARG A 81 4.48 1.23 -9.88
N PRO A 82 5.04 2.45 -9.89
CA PRO A 82 5.83 2.91 -11.02
C PRO A 82 7.01 1.97 -11.28
N ASP A 83 7.38 1.77 -12.55
CA ASP A 83 8.50 0.92 -12.92
C ASP A 83 9.21 1.55 -14.14
N PRO A 84 10.46 2.05 -13.98
CA PRO A 84 11.29 1.99 -12.79
C PRO A 84 10.83 2.93 -11.66
N CYS A 85 11.16 2.58 -10.41
CA CYS A 85 10.97 3.45 -9.24
C CYS A 85 12.13 3.33 -8.24
N GLN A 86 12.37 4.40 -7.47
CA GLN A 86 13.32 4.44 -6.37
C GLN A 86 12.73 5.25 -5.22
N ASP A 87 12.87 4.79 -3.98
CA ASP A 87 12.50 5.59 -2.82
C ASP A 87 13.53 6.70 -2.56
N LEU A 88 13.08 7.79 -1.95
CA LEU A 88 13.92 8.97 -1.74
C LEU A 88 15.11 8.69 -0.82
N HIS A 89 14.96 7.82 0.18
CA HIS A 89 16.03 7.48 1.10
C HIS A 89 17.20 6.87 0.34
N ARG A 90 16.93 5.85 -0.48
CA ARG A 90 17.94 5.20 -1.31
C ARG A 90 18.55 6.16 -2.34
N PHE A 91 17.72 7.01 -2.95
CA PHE A 91 18.24 8.04 -3.86
C PHE A 91 19.23 8.97 -3.15
N CYS A 92 18.92 9.42 -1.93
CA CYS A 92 19.82 10.25 -1.12
C CYS A 92 21.11 9.51 -0.75
N GLU A 93 21.03 8.23 -0.34
CA GLU A 93 22.20 7.39 -0.03
C GLU A 93 23.15 7.26 -1.23
N GLU A 94 22.61 7.13 -2.44
CA GLU A 94 23.38 6.99 -3.67
C GLU A 94 23.96 8.33 -4.17
N ASN A 95 23.38 9.48 -3.78
CA ASN A 95 23.74 10.81 -4.29
C ASN A 95 24.34 11.76 -3.23
N GLY A 96 24.47 11.33 -1.97
CA GLY A 96 25.12 12.09 -0.89
C GLY A 96 24.35 13.32 -0.40
N CYS A 97 23.02 13.21 -0.29
CA CYS A 97 22.18 14.27 0.30
C CYS A 97 22.31 14.38 1.83
#